data_AF-A0A4Q0GLD3-F1
#
_entry.id   AF-A0A4Q0GLD3-F1
#
_cell.length_a   1.000
_cell.length_b   1.000
_cell.length_c   1.000
_cell.angle_alpha   90.00
_cell.angle_beta   90.00
_cell.angle_gamma   90.00
#
_symmetry.space_group_name_H-M   'P 1'
#
loop_
_entity.id
_entity.type
_entity.pdbx_description
1 polymer ?
#
loop_
_entity_poly.entity_id
_entity_poly.type
_entity_poly.pdbx_seq_one_letter_code
_entity_poly.pdbx_strand_id
1 'polypeptide(L)'
;MTKGHFSPFRQALLLIGFVATATVGIAESPAGAQSRKQRDDARTCANFGTEFGTPAYSDCMLGQQQRRDTKQRDTLEKMALTSQIAKDGQIMAERARRQRCDRNPDRRECRR
;
A
#
# COMPACT_ATOMS: atom_id res chain seq x y z
N MET A 1 -18.48 -26.12 -51.76
CA MET A 1 -17.80 -24.80 -51.79
C MET A 1 -18.63 -23.89 -50.90
N THR A 2 -18.20 -23.38 -49.75
CA THR A 2 -17.04 -22.50 -49.50
C THR A 2 -16.53 -22.67 -48.06
N LYS A 3 -15.21 -22.84 -47.91
CA LYS A 3 -14.47 -22.81 -46.63
C LYS A 3 -14.44 -21.38 -46.10
N GLY A 4 -14.92 -21.16 -44.87
CA GLY A 4 -14.75 -19.89 -44.16
C GLY A 4 -13.35 -19.82 -43.56
N HIS A 5 -12.51 -18.93 -44.10
CA HIS A 5 -11.19 -18.60 -43.54
C HIS A 5 -11.32 -17.90 -42.19
N PHE A 6 -11.06 -18.62 -41.10
CA PHE A 6 -10.80 -18.00 -39.80
C PHE A 6 -9.39 -17.39 -39.80
N SER A 7 -9.32 -16.07 -39.69
CA SER A 7 -8.09 -15.27 -39.70
C SER A 7 -7.24 -15.53 -38.43
N PRO A 8 -5.96 -15.92 -38.57
CA PRO A 8 -5.04 -16.19 -37.44
C PRO A 8 -4.60 -14.91 -36.70
N PHE A 9 -4.90 -13.72 -37.22
CA PHE A 9 -4.43 -12.45 -36.66
C PHE A 9 -5.14 -12.03 -35.36
N ARG A 10 -6.35 -12.55 -35.10
CA ARG A 10 -7.12 -12.21 -33.88
C ARG A 10 -6.64 -12.98 -32.64
N GLN A 11 -6.04 -14.15 -32.81
CA GLN A 11 -5.56 -14.97 -31.68
C GLN A 11 -4.18 -14.52 -31.19
N ALA A 12 -3.33 -13.96 -32.06
CA ALA A 12 -2.01 -13.45 -31.67
C ALA A 12 -2.09 -12.19 -30.79
N LEU A 13 -3.12 -11.35 -30.96
CA LEU A 13 -3.29 -10.12 -30.16
C LEU A 13 -3.76 -10.39 -28.73
N LEU A 14 -4.39 -11.54 -28.45
CA LEU A 14 -4.82 -11.92 -27.10
C LEU A 14 -3.70 -12.51 -26.24
N LEU A 15 -2.58 -12.94 -26.85
CA LEU A 15 -1.44 -13.50 -26.12
C LEU A 15 -0.36 -12.46 -25.77
N ILE A 16 -0.34 -11.29 -26.42
CA ILE A 16 0.63 -10.22 -26.15
C ILE A 16 0.19 -9.34 -24.96
N GLY A 17 -1.10 -9.35 -24.60
CA GLY A 17 -1.64 -8.51 -23.52
C GLY A 17 -1.27 -8.93 -22.08
N PHE A 18 -0.68 -10.12 -21.88
CA PHE A 18 -0.45 -10.68 -20.54
C PHE A 18 1.01 -10.66 -20.05
N VAL A 19 1.98 -10.18 -20.83
CA VAL A 19 3.42 -10.36 -20.53
C VAL A 19 4.11 -9.12 -19.93
N ALA A 20 3.52 -7.93 -19.95
CA ALA A 20 4.29 -6.70 -19.70
C ALA A 20 3.90 -5.87 -18.47
N THR A 21 3.79 -6.47 -17.27
CA THR A 21 4.02 -5.73 -16.00
C THR A 21 4.47 -6.67 -14.87
N ALA A 22 5.53 -7.45 -15.08
CA ALA A 22 6.30 -7.98 -13.96
C ALA A 22 7.32 -6.92 -13.54
N THR A 23 6.87 -5.84 -12.92
CA THR A 23 7.78 -4.91 -12.25
C THR A 23 8.42 -5.66 -11.09
N VAL A 24 9.70 -6.01 -11.24
CA VAL A 24 10.53 -6.55 -10.18
C VAL A 24 10.59 -5.51 -9.06
N GLY A 25 9.76 -5.70 -8.04
CA GLY A 25 9.91 -4.99 -6.78
C GLY A 25 11.17 -5.51 -6.12
N ILE A 26 12.26 -4.76 -6.23
CA ILE A 26 13.45 -5.01 -5.41
C ILE A 26 13.02 -4.74 -3.97
N ALA A 27 12.68 -5.81 -3.25
CA ALA A 27 12.42 -5.75 -1.82
C ALA A 27 13.75 -5.37 -1.15
N GLU A 28 13.94 -4.08 -0.89
CA GLU A 28 15.07 -3.64 -0.08
C GLU A 28 15.01 -4.32 1.27
N SER A 29 16.12 -4.96 1.66
CA SER A 29 16.21 -5.53 2.98
C SER A 29 16.02 -4.43 4.03
N PRO A 30 15.38 -4.72 5.16
CA PRO A 30 15.14 -3.73 6.21
C PRO A 30 16.47 -3.08 6.69
N ALA A 31 17.56 -3.86 6.72
CA ALA A 31 18.89 -3.35 7.01
C ALA A 31 19.40 -2.34 5.95
N GLY A 32 19.16 -2.62 4.66
CA GLY A 32 19.51 -1.71 3.57
C GLY A 32 18.76 -0.38 3.67
N ALA A 33 17.45 -0.43 3.89
CA ALA A 33 16.60 0.74 4.05
C ALA A 33 16.99 1.58 5.28
N GLN A 34 17.31 0.93 6.41
CA GLN A 34 17.75 1.60 7.62
C GLN A 34 19.12 2.28 7.42
N SER A 35 20.06 1.62 6.75
CA SER A 35 21.38 2.21 6.46
C SER A 35 21.27 3.48 5.59
N ARG A 36 20.33 3.51 4.63
CA ARG A 36 20.11 4.69 3.78
C ARG A 36 19.52 5.84 4.57
N LYS A 37 18.48 5.59 5.37
CA LYS A 37 17.88 6.60 6.26
C LYS A 37 18.93 7.22 7.19
N GLN A 38 19.81 6.40 7.75
CA GLN A 38 20.89 6.90 8.60
C GLN A 38 21.90 7.77 7.84
N ARG A 39 22.24 7.42 6.60
CA ARG A 39 23.10 8.26 5.74
C ARG A 39 22.42 9.57 5.34
N ASP A 40 21.12 9.54 5.07
CA ASP A 40 20.34 10.72 4.72
C ASP A 40 20.24 11.68 5.92
N ASP A 41 20.07 11.15 7.13
CA ASP A 41 20.13 11.94 8.35
C ASP A 41 21.49 12.54 8.58
N ALA A 42 22.55 11.75 8.41
CA ALA A 42 23.92 12.22 8.56
C ALA A 42 24.19 13.41 7.64
N ARG A 43 23.75 13.31 6.38
CA ARG A 43 23.82 14.42 5.42
C ARG A 43 22.97 15.61 5.85
N THR A 44 21.78 15.36 6.34
CA THR A 44 20.87 16.42 6.83
C THR A 44 21.51 17.17 8.00
N CYS A 45 21.99 16.47 9.01
CA CYS A 45 22.63 17.04 10.19
C CYS A 45 23.92 17.79 9.84
N ALA A 46 24.74 17.25 8.93
CA ALA A 46 25.90 17.96 8.40
C ALA A 46 25.50 19.26 7.67
N ASN A 47 24.46 19.23 6.84
CA ASN A 47 23.97 20.41 6.13
C ASN A 47 23.39 21.48 7.06
N PHE A 48 22.91 21.11 8.24
CA PHE A 48 22.50 22.05 9.29
C PHE A 48 23.69 22.62 10.09
N GLY A 49 24.93 22.30 9.72
CA GLY A 49 26.13 22.82 10.35
C GLY A 49 26.55 22.07 11.61
N THR A 50 25.96 20.90 11.88
CA THR A 50 26.43 20.05 12.97
C THR A 50 27.55 19.14 12.48
N GLU A 51 28.71 19.18 13.14
CA GLU A 51 29.88 18.39 12.74
C GLU A 51 29.87 17.01 13.39
N PHE A 52 30.27 15.99 12.64
CA PHE A 52 30.37 14.62 13.15
C PHE A 52 31.27 14.55 14.39
N GLY A 53 30.81 13.84 15.43
CA GLY A 53 31.51 13.71 16.71
C GLY A 53 31.17 14.79 17.73
N THR A 54 30.42 15.83 17.36
CA THR A 54 29.91 16.81 18.32
C THR A 54 28.62 16.33 19.00
N PRO A 55 28.32 16.80 20.23
CA PRO A 55 27.03 16.55 20.87
C PRO A 55 25.85 17.02 20.01
N ALA A 56 25.97 18.20 19.38
CA ALA A 56 24.94 18.76 18.52
C ALA A 56 24.60 17.85 17.32
N TYR A 57 25.59 17.16 16.75
CA TYR A 57 25.35 16.19 15.68
C TYR A 57 24.60 14.96 16.18
N SER A 58 24.99 14.42 17.34
CA SER A 58 24.28 13.30 17.97
C SER A 58 22.82 13.64 18.30
N ASP A 59 22.58 14.83 18.84
CA ASP A 59 21.24 15.33 19.15
C ASP A 59 20.39 15.49 17.88
N CYS A 60 21.00 16.01 16.80
CA CYS A 60 20.34 16.08 15.51
C CYS A 60 19.95 14.68 14.99
N MET A 61 20.89 13.73 15.01
CA MET A 61 20.65 12.36 14.55
C MET A 61 19.53 11.67 15.35
N LEU A 62 19.55 11.78 16.67
CA LEU A 62 18.50 11.25 17.55
C LEU A 62 17.15 11.92 17.27
N GLY A 63 17.14 13.23 17.08
CA GLY A 63 15.93 13.97 16.71
C GLY A 63 15.36 13.51 15.37
N GLN A 64 16.19 13.25 14.36
CA GLN A 64 15.74 12.72 13.06
C GLN A 64 15.18 11.30 13.20
N GLN A 65 15.84 10.45 13.98
CA GLN A 65 15.34 9.11 14.27
C GLN A 65 13.97 9.15 14.95
N GLN A 66 13.82 9.95 16.00
CA GLN A 66 12.57 10.09 16.72
C GLN A 66 11.45 10.59 15.81
N ARG A 67 11.72 11.58 14.94
CA ARG A 67 10.73 12.08 13.97
C ARG A 67 10.23 10.98 13.03
N ARG A 68 11.11 10.10 12.56
CA ARG A 68 10.69 8.96 11.72
C ARG A 68 9.89 7.94 12.49
N ASP A 69 10.32 7.61 13.70
CA ASP A 69 9.64 6.60 14.52
C ASP A 69 8.24 7.07 14.88
N THR A 70 8.07 8.35 15.25
CA THR A 70 6.75 8.96 15.46
C THR A 70 5.92 8.93 14.18
N LYS A 71 6.47 9.36 13.04
CA LYS A 71 5.73 9.35 11.75
C LYS A 71 5.29 7.93 11.36
N GLN A 72 6.13 6.93 11.60
CA GLN A 72 5.81 5.53 11.33
C GLN A 72 4.70 5.03 12.24
N ARG A 73 4.76 5.35 13.54
CA ARG A 73 3.69 5.02 14.50
C ARG A 73 2.37 5.66 14.11
N ASP A 74 2.35 6.96 13.82
CA ASP A 74 1.15 7.68 13.39
C ASP A 74 0.54 7.08 12.11
N THR A 75 1.40 6.64 11.18
CA THR A 75 0.95 6.01 9.94
C THR A 75 0.26 4.68 10.25
N LEU A 76 0.86 3.85 11.10
CA LEU A 76 0.26 2.57 11.51
C LEU A 76 -1.05 2.77 12.26
N GLU A 77 -1.13 3.77 13.13
CA GLU A 77 -2.36 4.12 13.85
C GLU A 77 -3.46 4.56 12.89
N LYS A 78 -3.17 5.45 11.94
CA LYS A 78 -4.12 5.87 10.90
C LYS A 78 -4.59 4.69 10.04
N MET A 79 -3.69 3.77 9.69
CA MET A 79 -4.06 2.56 8.95
C MET A 79 -4.97 1.65 9.77
N ALA A 80 -4.70 1.49 11.07
CA ALA A 80 -5.54 0.72 11.97
C ALA A 80 -6.96 1.31 12.07
N LEU A 81 -7.06 2.63 12.26
CA LEU A 81 -8.34 3.36 12.29
C LEU A 81 -9.10 3.21 10.97
N THR A 82 -8.42 3.37 9.83
CA THR A 82 -9.04 3.22 8.50
C THR A 82 -9.56 1.80 8.28
N SER A 83 -8.78 0.79 8.68
CA SER A 83 -9.17 -0.62 8.62
C SER A 83 -10.40 -0.89 9.49
N GLN A 84 -10.47 -0.29 10.67
CA GLN A 84 -11.62 -0.42 11.56
C GLN A 84 -12.89 0.22 10.95
N ILE A 85 -12.78 1.44 10.42
CA ILE A 85 -13.90 2.10 9.73
C ILE A 85 -14.42 1.25 8.56
N ALA A 86 -13.51 0.64 7.77
CA ALA A 86 -13.90 -0.23 6.67
C ALA A 86 -14.66 -1.47 7.16
N LYS A 87 -14.20 -2.11 8.24
CA LYS A 87 -14.88 -3.26 8.85
C LYS A 87 -16.26 -2.87 9.38
N ASP A 88 -16.36 -1.76 10.09
CA ASP A 88 -17.63 -1.28 10.64
C ASP A 88 -18.62 -0.94 9.53
N GLY A 89 -18.15 -0.33 8.44
CA GLY A 89 -18.95 -0.08 7.24
C GLY A 89 -19.52 -1.36 6.63
N GLN A 90 -18.71 -2.43 6.55
CA GLN A 90 -19.17 -3.73 6.06
C GLN A 90 -20.21 -4.36 6.99
N ILE A 91 -20.01 -4.29 8.31
CA ILE A 91 -20.97 -4.81 9.30
C ILE A 91 -22.30 -4.07 9.19
N MET A 92 -22.26 -2.73 9.08
CA MET A 92 -23.45 -1.91 8.93
C MET A 92 -24.18 -2.20 7.61
N ALA A 93 -23.44 -2.37 6.51
CA ALA A 93 -24.01 -2.73 5.22
C ALA A 93 -24.71 -4.10 5.26
N GLU A 94 -24.08 -5.10 5.88
CA GLU A 94 -24.66 -6.44 6.03
C GLU A 94 -25.88 -6.42 6.95
N ARG A 95 -25.85 -5.67 8.05
CA ARG A 95 -27.01 -5.48 8.92
C ARG A 95 -28.18 -4.84 8.16
N ALA A 96 -27.90 -3.80 7.38
CA ALA A 96 -28.91 -3.14 6.56
C ALA A 96 -29.47 -4.08 5.49
N ARG A 97 -28.63 -4.94 4.88
CA ARG A 97 -29.08 -5.98 3.94
C ARG A 97 -30.04 -6.94 4.61
N ARG A 98 -29.68 -7.50 5.77
CA ARG A 98 -30.54 -8.42 6.55
C ARG A 98 -31.89 -7.80 6.86
N GLN A 99 -31.92 -6.56 7.37
CA GLN A 99 -33.18 -5.86 7.64
C GLN A 99 -34.07 -5.68 6.40
N ARG A 100 -33.49 -5.45 5.22
CA ARG A 100 -34.25 -5.36 3.96
C ARG A 100 -34.83 -6.72 3.56
N CYS A 101 -34.08 -7.80 3.79
CA CYS A 101 -34.51 -9.17 3.51
C CYS A 101 -35.58 -9.64 4.48
N ASP A 102 -35.47 -9.29 5.77
CA ASP A 102 -36.49 -9.58 6.78
C ASP A 102 -37.82 -8.91 6.42
N ARG A 103 -37.78 -7.68 5.87
CA ARG A 103 -38.97 -6.94 5.44
C ARG A 103 -39.53 -7.41 4.09
N ASN A 104 -38.67 -7.78 3.15
CA ASN A 104 -39.06 -8.23 1.81
C ASN A 104 -38.11 -9.36 1.35
N PRO A 105 -38.50 -10.62 1.56
CA PRO A 105 -37.64 -11.77 1.30
C PRO A 105 -37.46 -12.07 -0.19
N ASP A 106 -38.33 -11.55 -1.06
CA ASP A 106 -38.29 -11.85 -2.50
C ASP A 106 -37.19 -11.09 -3.26
N ARG A 107 -36.47 -10.18 -2.60
CA ARG A 107 -35.39 -9.41 -3.23
C ARG A 107 -34.23 -10.31 -3.67
N ARG A 108 -33.68 -10.02 -4.85
CA ARG A 108 -32.51 -10.76 -5.41
C ARG A 108 -31.29 -10.75 -4.48
N GLU A 109 -31.06 -9.68 -3.73
CA GLU A 109 -29.95 -9.54 -2.77
C GLU A 109 -30.03 -10.50 -1.55
N CYS A 110 -31.20 -11.09 -1.32
CA CYS A 110 -31.49 -11.98 -0.19
C CYS A 110 -31.28 -13.46 -0.51
N ARG A 111 -31.12 -13.80 -1.79
CA ARG A 111 -30.87 -15.17 -2.27
C ARG A 111 -29.37 -15.52 -2.34
N ARG A 112 -28.52 -14.65 -1.78
CA ARG A 112 -27.06 -14.79 -1.69
C ARG A 112 -26.63 -14.93 -0.24
#